data_AF-A0A0B6YPI8-F1
#
_entry.id   AF-A0A0B6YPI8-F1
#
_cell.length_a   1.000
_cell.length_b   1.000
_cell.length_c   1.000
_cell.angle_alpha   90.00
_cell.angle_beta   90.00
_cell.angle_gamma   90.00
#
_symmetry.space_group_name_H-M   'P 1'
#
loop_
_entity.id
_entity.type
_entity.pdbx_description
1 polymer ?
#
loop_
_entity_poly.entity_id
_entity_poly.type
_entity_poly.pdbx_seq_one_letter_code
_entity_poly.pdbx_strand_id
1 'polypeptide(L)' 'TNYKANLHKHHKNMHASRDRDIQCPECGKLFSTEDNMRRHRKVHTLVRPFACETCEKTFKTSGALRGHQLIHTA' A
#
# COMPACT_ATOMS: atom_id res chain seq x y z
N THR A 1 23.92 -30.14 -3.46
CA THR A 1 22.49 -29.81 -3.67
C THR A 1 22.36 -28.32 -3.97
N ASN A 2 21.77 -27.99 -5.13
CA ASN A 2 21.61 -26.61 -5.62
C ASN A 2 20.62 -25.78 -4.77
N TYR A 3 20.02 -26.38 -3.75
CA TYR A 3 19.05 -25.80 -2.84
C TYR A 3 19.57 -24.56 -2.09
N LYS A 4 20.78 -24.61 -1.51
CA LYS A 4 21.39 -23.48 -0.79
C LYS A 4 21.74 -22.31 -1.72
N ALA A 5 22.21 -22.58 -2.94
CA ALA A 5 22.57 -21.55 -3.92
C ALA A 5 21.33 -20.87 -4.51
N ASN A 6 20.25 -21.64 -4.74
CA ASN A 6 18.98 -21.10 -5.20
C ASN A 6 18.26 -20.31 -4.10
N LEU A 7 18.31 -20.74 -2.83
CA LEU A 7 17.78 -19.96 -1.72
C LEU A 7 18.57 -18.66 -1.52
N HIS A 8 19.91 -18.71 -1.63
CA HIS A 8 20.74 -17.52 -1.52
C HIS A 8 20.46 -16.56 -2.68
N LYS A 9 20.27 -17.04 -3.93
CA LYS A 9 19.82 -16.22 -5.07
C LYS A 9 18.38 -15.71 -4.91
N HIS A 10 17.46 -16.49 -4.36
CA HIS A 10 16.08 -16.07 -4.10
C HIS A 10 16.03 -14.98 -3.02
N HIS A 11 16.72 -15.17 -1.89
CA HIS A 11 16.88 -14.15 -0.85
C HIS A 11 17.67 -12.94 -1.35
N LYS A 12 18.74 -13.11 -2.13
CA LYS A 12 19.43 -11.98 -2.76
C LYS A 12 18.49 -11.25 -3.69
N ASN A 13 17.78 -11.89 -4.61
CA ASN A 13 16.86 -11.18 -5.51
C ASN A 13 15.67 -10.52 -4.78
N MET A 14 15.23 -11.06 -3.65
CA MET A 14 14.22 -10.44 -2.77
C MET A 14 14.79 -9.30 -1.88
N HIS A 15 16.12 -9.25 -1.69
CA HIS A 15 16.80 -8.26 -0.83
C HIS A 15 17.91 -7.45 -1.53
N ALA A 16 18.07 -7.59 -2.85
CA ALA A 16 19.12 -6.97 -3.68
C ALA A 16 18.71 -5.59 -4.20
N SER A 17 17.57 -5.07 -3.72
CA SER A 17 17.14 -3.72 -4.01
C SER A 17 17.65 -2.73 -2.95
N ARG A 18 18.42 -3.17 -1.94
CA ARG A 18 18.89 -2.29 -0.84
C ARG A 18 19.74 -1.10 -1.28
N ASP A 19 20.43 -1.16 -2.42
CA ASP A 19 21.24 -0.04 -2.93
C ASP A 19 20.46 1.00 -3.76
N ARG A 20 19.20 0.72 -4.14
CA ARG A 20 18.33 1.66 -4.90
C ARG A 20 16.89 1.75 -4.36
N ASP A 21 16.62 1.13 -3.23
CA ASP A 21 15.30 1.20 -2.62
C ASP A 21 15.05 2.57 -2.02
N ILE A 22 13.86 3.09 -2.29
CA ILE A 22 13.36 4.32 -1.69
C ILE A 22 12.58 3.93 -0.44
N GLN A 23 13.06 4.42 0.70
CA GLN A 23 12.47 4.13 2.01
C GLN A 23 11.28 5.04 2.29
N CYS A 24 10.18 4.47 2.77
CA CYS A 24 9.07 5.22 3.33
C CYS A 24 9.49 5.84 4.67
N PRO A 25 9.44 7.18 4.83
CA PRO A 25 9.88 7.84 6.07
C PRO A 25 8.98 7.54 7.28
N GLU A 26 7.74 7.08 7.04
CA GLU A 26 6.73 6.91 8.08
C GLU A 26 6.75 5.49 8.69
N CYS A 27 7.22 4.49 7.95
CA CYS A 27 7.27 3.10 8.44
C CYS A 27 8.52 2.31 8.06
N GLY A 28 9.47 2.92 7.35
CA GLY A 28 10.72 2.28 6.95
C GLY A 28 10.61 1.24 5.83
N LYS A 29 9.42 1.05 5.24
CA LYS A 29 9.20 0.09 4.15
C LYS A 29 9.95 0.53 2.89
N LEU A 30 10.60 -0.43 2.23
CA LEU A 30 11.40 -0.21 1.03
C LEU A 30 10.58 -0.41 -0.25
N PHE A 31 10.84 0.43 -1.25
CA PHE A 31 10.19 0.39 -2.56
C PHE A 31 11.22 0.54 -3.68
N SER A 32 11.04 -0.21 -4.76
CA SER A 32 11.93 -0.17 -5.92
C SER A 32 11.78 1.08 -6.79
N THR A 33 10.72 1.88 -6.62
CA THR A 33 10.48 3.13 -7.37
C THR A 33 9.80 4.20 -6.52
N GLU A 34 10.00 5.47 -6.88
CA GLU A 34 9.46 6.61 -6.14
C GLU A 34 7.94 6.68 -6.24
N ASP A 35 7.37 6.40 -7.42
CA ASP A 35 5.93 6.34 -7.63
C ASP A 35 5.24 5.30 -6.72
N ASN A 36 5.88 4.15 -6.53
CA ASN A 36 5.37 3.11 -5.65
C ASN A 36 5.40 3.55 -4.19
N MET A 37 6.49 4.20 -3.75
CA MET A 37 6.60 4.79 -2.41
C MET A 37 5.55 5.91 -2.22
N ARG A 38 5.40 6.82 -3.18
CA ARG A 38 4.44 7.93 -3.13
C ARG A 38 2.99 7.43 -3.06
N ARG A 39 2.66 6.39 -3.84
CA ARG A 39 1.36 5.71 -3.77
C ARG A 39 1.16 5.05 -2.41
N HIS A 40 2.17 4.39 -1.89
CA HIS A 40 2.12 3.77 -0.57
C HIS A 40 1.89 4.81 0.53
N ARG A 41 2.54 5.99 0.50
CA ARG A 41 2.35 7.01 1.54
C ARG A 41 0.88 7.42 1.76
N LYS A 42 0.02 7.29 0.76
CA LYS A 42 -1.44 7.49 0.89
C LYS A 42 -2.11 6.56 1.91
N VAL A 43 -1.49 5.43 2.27
CA VAL A 43 -2.05 4.53 3.29
C VAL A 43 -1.92 5.10 4.70
N HIS A 44 -0.90 5.92 4.93
CA HIS A 44 -0.61 6.52 6.21
C HIS A 44 -1.37 7.83 6.45
N THR A 45 -1.75 8.52 5.38
CA THR A 45 -2.36 9.84 5.53
C THR A 45 -3.75 9.81 6.19
N LEU A 46 -4.35 8.64 6.47
CA LEU A 46 -5.75 8.47 6.91
C LEU A 46 -6.78 9.23 6.06
N VAL A 47 -6.34 9.90 4.99
CA VAL A 47 -7.17 10.69 4.09
C VAL A 47 -8.05 9.70 3.37
N ARG A 48 -9.32 9.80 3.70
CA ARG A 48 -10.40 9.04 3.13
C ARG A 48 -11.25 10.05 2.39
N PRO A 49 -10.86 10.41 1.15
CA PRO A 49 -11.44 11.57 0.46
C PRO A 49 -12.90 11.35 0.08
N PHE A 50 -13.42 10.13 0.22
CA PHE A 50 -14.78 9.78 -0.10
C PHE A 50 -15.60 9.72 1.20
N ALA A 51 -16.36 10.77 1.50
CA ALA A 51 -17.25 10.82 2.65
C ALA A 51 -18.68 10.40 2.25
N CYS A 52 -19.37 9.72 3.14
CA CYS A 52 -20.80 9.49 3.04
C CYS A 52 -21.55 10.73 3.52
N GLU A 53 -22.43 11.29 2.70
CA GLU A 53 -23.21 12.48 3.06
C GLU A 53 -24.26 12.19 4.14
N THR A 54 -24.69 10.94 4.30
CA THR A 54 -25.74 10.54 5.25
C THR A 54 -25.20 10.37 6.68
N CYS A 55 -23.99 9.83 6.85
CA CYS A 55 -23.46 9.49 8.17
C CYS A 55 -21.99 9.89 8.37
N GLU A 56 -21.45 10.70 7.47
CA GLU A 56 -20.10 11.29 7.50
C GLU A 56 -18.94 10.26 7.53
N LYS A 57 -19.25 8.96 7.38
CA LYS A 57 -18.24 7.90 7.33
C LYS A 57 -17.37 8.07 6.10
N THR A 58 -16.07 8.03 6.30
CA THR A 58 -15.09 8.25 5.22
C THR A 58 -14.47 6.94 4.74
N PHE A 59 -14.18 6.85 3.44
CA PHE A 59 -13.65 5.69 2.73
C PHE A 59 -12.41 6.03 1.91
N LYS A 60 -11.53 5.03 1.73
CA LYS A 60 -10.29 5.16 0.94
C LYS A 60 -10.53 5.16 -0.57
N THR A 61 -11.65 4.60 -1.03
CA THR A 61 -11.99 4.45 -2.45
C THR A 61 -13.47 4.76 -2.70
N SER A 62 -13.79 5.24 -3.90
CA SER A 62 -15.17 5.53 -4.32
C SER A 62 -16.04 4.27 -4.36
N GLY A 63 -15.48 3.12 -4.75
CA GLY A 63 -16.20 1.83 -4.76
C GLY A 63 -16.64 1.39 -3.36
N ALA A 64 -15.80 1.62 -2.34
CA ALA A 64 -16.15 1.33 -0.96
C ALA A 64 -17.26 2.25 -0.43
N LEU A 65 -17.23 3.55 -0.79
CA LEU A 65 -18.32 4.48 -0.48
C LEU A 65 -19.63 4.04 -1.15
N ARG A 66 -19.60 3.70 -2.46
CA ARG A 66 -20.80 3.27 -3.19
C ARG A 66 -21.44 2.03 -2.58
N GLY A 67 -20.63 1.03 -2.22
CA GLY A 67 -21.13 -0.17 -1.53
C GLY A 67 -21.71 0.15 -0.16
N HIS A 68 -21.10 1.08 0.58
CA HIS A 68 -21.63 1.54 1.86
C HIS A 68 -22.97 2.27 1.73
N GLN A 69 -23.14 3.12 0.70
CA GLN A 69 -24.38 3.87 0.48
C GLN A 69 -25.61 2.96 0.33
N LEU A 70 -25.43 1.73 -0.16
CA LEU A 70 -26.51 0.75 -0.29
C LEU A 70 -27.15 0.37 1.04
N ILE A 71 -26.43 0.54 2.16
CA ILE A 71 -26.92 0.24 3.51
C ILE A 71 -27.94 1.30 3.97
N HIS A 72 -27.81 2.55 3.50
CA HIS A 72 -28.75 3.62 3.85
C HIS A 72 -30.02 3.58 3.02
N THR A 73 -29.97 2.93 1.86
CA THR A 73 -31.11 2.78 0.95
C THR A 73 -31.93 1.51 1.19
N ALA A 74 -31.46 0.61 2.05
CA ALA A 74 -32.15 -0.63 2.42
C ALA A 74 -33.05 -0.39 3.65
#